data_AF-A0A6B3I0F2-F1
#
_entry.id   AF-A0A6B3I0F2-F1
#
_cell.length_a   1.000
_cell.length_b   1.000
_cell.length_c   1.000
_cell.angle_alpha   90.00
_cell.angle_beta   90.00
_cell.angle_gamma   90.00
#
_symmetry.space_group_name_H-M   'P 1'
#
loop_
_entity.id
_entity.type
_entity.pdbx_description
1 polymer ?
#
loop_
_entity_poly.entity_id
_entity_poly.type
_entity_poly.pdbx_seq_one_letter_code
_entity_poly.pdbx_strand_id
1 'polypeptide(L)'
;ITFGATVSGREAELPGVEEMVGVFINTVPVRVRLDPSEPVAELLERLQGEHAELLEYHYLPLSDIQRTVGLGTLFDSCVVFENFPTAETLPSGPDNGLRLTDVVGHDAYHYPLKLMAAPGRQLELEISYRPDLFDAPLGQQVADRLRELLIELPGALALPTGRFLEHTPAPPAEPGQQMMCELIAEVLGRDFVSADEDVFELGCDSLTALRLAGRIETELGRPVDVESVFRCRTARALGTALT
;
A
#
# COMPACT_ATOMS: atom_id res chain seq x y z
N ILE A 1 12.75 5.93 8.07
CA ILE A 1 11.60 5.02 8.33
C ILE A 1 12.13 3.65 8.74
N THR A 2 11.32 2.85 9.45
CA THR A 2 11.68 1.49 9.85
C THR A 2 10.48 0.58 9.67
N PHE A 3 10.68 -0.60 9.07
CA PHE A 3 9.65 -1.64 8.90
C PHE A 3 10.29 -3.02 9.05
N GLY A 4 9.50 -4.06 9.29
CA GLY A 4 9.97 -5.44 9.25
C GLY A 4 9.98 -5.98 7.83
N ALA A 5 11.00 -6.75 7.46
CA ALA A 5 11.00 -7.50 6.20
C ALA A 5 11.19 -9.00 6.49
N THR A 6 10.42 -9.85 5.81
CA THR A 6 10.62 -11.29 5.89
C THR A 6 11.77 -11.74 5.00
N VAL A 7 12.67 -12.52 5.56
CA VAL A 7 13.81 -13.11 4.85
C VAL A 7 13.76 -14.63 4.99
N SER A 8 14.32 -15.36 4.01
CA SER A 8 14.24 -16.82 3.99
C SER A 8 14.92 -17.48 5.19
N GLY A 9 15.93 -16.83 5.78
CA GLY A 9 16.82 -17.36 6.82
C GLY A 9 17.57 -18.63 6.43
N ARG A 10 17.61 -18.96 5.12
CA ARG A 10 18.39 -20.06 4.55
C ARG A 10 19.77 -19.53 4.18
N GLU A 11 20.77 -19.82 5.01
CA GLU A 11 22.15 -19.39 4.76
C GLU A 11 22.77 -20.15 3.58
N ALA A 12 23.35 -19.43 2.62
CA ALA A 12 23.95 -20.03 1.42
C ALA A 12 25.11 -21.01 1.71
N GLU A 13 25.74 -20.90 2.89
CA GLU A 13 26.86 -21.75 3.29
C GLU A 13 26.45 -23.15 3.77
N LEU A 14 25.16 -23.37 4.05
CA LEU A 14 24.63 -24.67 4.51
C LEU A 14 24.31 -25.57 3.30
N PRO A 15 25.07 -26.67 3.08
CA PRO A 15 24.81 -27.55 1.94
C PRO A 15 23.42 -28.19 2.04
N GLY A 16 22.63 -28.05 0.98
CA GLY A 16 21.27 -28.61 0.92
C GLY A 16 20.22 -27.81 1.69
N VAL A 17 20.54 -26.60 2.18
CA VAL A 17 19.59 -25.77 2.94
C VAL A 17 18.30 -25.50 2.18
N GLU A 18 18.33 -25.40 0.85
CA GLU A 18 17.16 -25.16 0.00
C GLU A 18 16.12 -26.28 0.04
N GLU A 19 16.55 -27.51 0.32
CA GLU A 19 15.68 -28.70 0.37
C GLU A 19 15.22 -29.03 1.80
N MET A 20 15.74 -28.32 2.81
CA MET A 20 15.39 -28.56 4.21
C MET A 20 13.96 -28.10 4.52
N VAL A 21 13.24 -28.92 5.27
CA VAL A 21 11.92 -28.60 5.82
C VAL A 21 12.09 -28.12 7.26
N GLY A 22 11.71 -26.88 7.53
CA GLY A 22 11.86 -26.25 8.84
C GLY A 22 11.43 -24.79 8.86
N VAL A 23 11.39 -24.21 10.05
CA VAL A 23 11.10 -22.78 10.24
C VAL A 23 12.38 -21.98 10.03
N PHE A 24 12.64 -21.63 8.77
CA PHE A 24 13.79 -20.80 8.40
C PHE A 24 13.42 -19.32 8.26
N ILE A 25 12.15 -19.01 7.96
CA ILE A 25 11.72 -17.63 7.76
C ILE A 25 12.01 -16.79 9.00
N ASN A 26 12.63 -15.64 8.79
CA ASN A 26 12.92 -14.69 9.85
C ASN A 26 12.38 -13.31 9.47
N THR A 27 12.16 -12.44 10.44
CA THR A 27 11.79 -11.04 10.22
C THR A 27 12.88 -10.13 10.75
N VAL A 28 13.46 -9.32 9.87
CA VAL A 28 14.54 -8.39 10.22
C VAL A 28 14.06 -6.93 10.10
N PRO A 29 14.52 -6.04 10.99
CA PRO A 29 14.22 -4.62 10.86
C PRO A 29 14.98 -4.03 9.67
N VAL A 30 14.26 -3.40 8.75
CA VAL A 30 14.82 -2.61 7.65
C VAL A 30 14.70 -1.14 8.01
N ARG A 31 15.84 -0.46 8.07
CA ARG A 31 15.91 0.98 8.34
C ARG A 31 16.31 1.73 7.08
N VAL A 32 15.36 2.47 6.52
CA VAL A 32 15.60 3.31 5.34
C VAL A 32 15.80 4.76 5.79
N ARG A 33 16.94 5.35 5.42
CA ARG A 33 17.16 6.80 5.46
C ARG A 33 16.75 7.37 4.11
N LEU A 34 15.97 8.44 4.13
CA LEU A 34 15.47 9.11 2.92
C LEU A 34 16.12 10.48 2.84
N ASP A 35 16.69 10.79 1.68
CA ASP A 35 17.10 12.13 1.31
C ASP A 35 16.16 12.61 0.18
N PRO A 36 15.35 13.66 0.38
CA PRO A 36 14.43 14.16 -0.63
C PRO A 36 15.12 14.58 -1.94
N SER A 37 16.42 14.89 -1.91
CA SER A 37 17.20 15.28 -3.09
C SER A 37 17.86 14.11 -3.81
N GLU A 38 17.96 12.94 -3.18
CA GLU A 38 18.55 11.71 -3.75
C GLU A 38 17.65 11.19 -4.89
N PRO A 39 18.20 10.93 -6.09
CA PRO A 39 17.47 10.27 -7.16
C PRO A 39 16.94 8.91 -6.71
N VAL A 40 15.75 8.53 -7.19
CA VAL A 40 15.10 7.27 -6.81
C VAL A 40 15.98 6.05 -7.15
N ALA A 41 16.68 6.08 -8.28
CA ALA A 41 17.63 5.02 -8.65
C ALA A 41 18.76 4.87 -7.62
N GLU A 42 19.34 5.98 -7.15
CA GLU A 42 20.42 5.97 -6.18
C GLU A 42 19.94 5.46 -4.81
N LEU A 43 18.73 5.84 -4.40
CA LEU A 43 18.08 5.28 -3.21
C LEU A 43 17.93 3.76 -3.32
N LEU A 44 17.45 3.26 -4.46
CA LEU A 44 17.23 1.82 -4.67
C LEU A 44 18.56 1.04 -4.70
N GLU A 45 19.59 1.55 -5.38
CA GLU A 45 20.93 0.95 -5.39
C GLU A 45 21.54 0.91 -3.98
N ARG A 46 21.42 2.01 -3.23
CA ARG A 46 21.90 2.08 -1.84
C ARG A 46 21.16 1.09 -0.95
N LEU A 47 19.84 1.01 -1.06
CA LEU A 47 19.04 0.05 -0.29
C LEU A 47 19.36 -1.40 -0.65
N GLN A 48 19.60 -1.70 -1.93
CA GLN A 48 20.04 -3.02 -2.36
C GLN A 48 21.40 -3.37 -1.73
N GLY A 49 22.36 -2.44 -1.76
CA GLY A 49 23.67 -2.62 -1.13
C GLY A 49 23.58 -2.83 0.38
N GLU A 50 22.85 -1.96 1.08
CA GLU A 50 22.60 -2.08 2.53
C GLU A 50 21.93 -3.42 2.89
N HIS A 51 21.00 -3.92 2.07
CA HIS A 51 20.35 -5.20 2.31
C HIS A 51 21.24 -6.40 2.01
N ALA A 52 22.11 -6.31 0.99
CA ALA A 52 23.08 -7.35 0.68
C ALA A 52 24.11 -7.55 1.80
N GLU A 53 24.56 -6.47 2.45
CA GLU A 53 25.45 -6.52 3.63
C GLU A 53 24.81 -7.22 4.83
N LEU A 54 23.47 -7.26 4.90
CA LEU A 54 22.72 -7.91 5.99
C LEU A 54 22.50 -9.41 5.79
N LEU A 55 22.74 -9.95 4.59
CA LEU A 55 22.48 -11.36 4.26
C LEU A 55 23.14 -12.32 5.25
N GLU A 56 24.39 -12.04 5.63
CA GLU A 56 25.17 -12.85 6.59
C GLU A 56 24.61 -12.80 8.01
N TYR A 57 23.66 -11.91 8.32
CA TYR A 57 23.09 -11.72 9.66
C TYR A 57 21.60 -12.08 9.73
N HIS A 58 21.01 -12.54 8.62
CA HIS A 58 19.59 -12.88 8.54
C HIS A 58 19.16 -14.04 9.47
N TYR A 59 20.10 -14.76 10.08
CA TYR A 59 19.83 -15.78 11.09
C TYR A 59 19.52 -15.21 12.49
N LEU A 60 19.85 -13.93 12.75
CA LEU A 60 19.67 -13.35 14.07
C LEU A 60 18.18 -13.19 14.41
N PRO A 61 17.69 -13.79 15.51
CA PRO A 61 16.29 -13.65 15.90
C PRO A 61 15.94 -12.18 16.21
N LEU A 62 14.75 -11.74 15.78
CA LEU A 62 14.26 -10.39 16.08
C LEU A 62 14.29 -10.04 17.58
N SER A 63 13.98 -11.02 18.43
CA SER A 63 13.99 -10.86 19.90
C SER A 63 15.38 -10.59 20.46
N ASP A 64 16.42 -11.12 19.84
CA ASP A 64 17.81 -10.89 20.23
C ASP A 64 18.28 -9.51 19.75
N ILE A 65 17.87 -9.09 18.56
CA ILE A 65 18.09 -7.72 18.05
C ILE A 65 17.45 -6.72 19.01
N GLN A 66 16.16 -6.89 19.34
CA GLN A 66 15.40 -6.06 20.28
C GLN A 66 16.09 -5.95 21.65
N ARG A 67 16.50 -7.10 22.21
CA ARG A 67 17.18 -7.14 23.51
C ARG A 67 18.51 -6.38 23.49
N THR A 68 19.27 -6.53 22.40
CA THR A 68 20.59 -5.90 22.26
C THR A 68 20.48 -4.38 22.17
N VAL A 69 19.48 -3.87 21.45
CA VAL A 69 19.25 -2.41 21.36
C VAL A 69 18.50 -1.84 22.56
N GLY A 70 17.94 -2.69 23.43
CA GLY A 70 17.18 -2.29 24.61
C GLY A 70 15.82 -1.67 24.28
N LEU A 71 15.26 -1.98 23.11
CA LEU A 71 13.98 -1.46 22.62
C LEU A 71 12.96 -2.60 22.53
N GLY A 72 11.69 -2.31 22.81
CA GLY A 72 10.59 -3.24 22.61
C GLY A 72 10.23 -3.35 21.12
N THR A 73 9.30 -2.51 20.67
CA THR A 73 8.86 -2.49 19.27
C THR A 73 9.85 -1.72 18.39
N LEU A 74 10.37 -2.35 17.33
CA LEU A 74 11.29 -1.72 16.37
C LEU A 74 10.57 -1.17 15.12
N PHE A 75 9.40 -1.73 14.82
CA PHE A 75 8.55 -1.39 13.68
C PHE A 75 7.11 -1.85 13.96
N ASP A 76 6.16 -1.21 13.31
CA ASP A 76 4.71 -1.45 13.39
C ASP A 76 4.12 -1.91 12.04
N SER A 77 4.96 -1.97 11.01
CA SER A 77 4.61 -2.39 9.67
C SER A 77 5.56 -3.48 9.19
N CYS A 78 5.05 -4.38 8.35
CA CYS A 78 5.84 -5.47 7.77
C CYS A 78 5.65 -5.57 6.26
N VAL A 79 6.73 -5.80 5.52
CA VAL A 79 6.73 -6.09 4.09
C VAL A 79 7.15 -7.54 3.89
N VAL A 80 6.31 -8.29 3.17
CA VAL A 80 6.53 -9.70 2.84
C VAL A 80 6.62 -9.82 1.33
N PHE A 81 7.70 -10.43 0.85
CA PHE A 81 7.82 -10.78 -0.56
C PHE A 81 7.72 -12.30 -0.69
N GLU A 82 6.61 -12.78 -1.24
CA GLU A 82 6.37 -14.21 -1.41
C GLU A 82 6.90 -14.67 -2.76
N ASN A 83 8.06 -15.32 -2.76
CA ASN A 83 8.62 -15.97 -3.95
C ASN A 83 8.09 -17.40 -4.15
N PHE A 84 7.00 -17.77 -3.47
CA PHE A 84 6.44 -19.11 -3.59
C PHE A 84 5.58 -19.23 -4.84
N PRO A 85 5.51 -20.42 -5.45
CA PRO A 85 4.63 -20.64 -6.57
C PRO A 85 3.17 -20.38 -6.16
N THR A 86 2.51 -19.45 -6.85
CA THR A 86 1.05 -19.28 -6.81
C THR A 86 0.36 -20.56 -7.29
N ALA A 87 -0.93 -20.74 -6.98
CA ALA A 87 -1.70 -21.91 -7.41
C ALA A 87 -1.63 -22.17 -8.93
N GLU A 88 -1.38 -21.13 -9.74
CA GLU A 88 -1.19 -21.20 -11.20
C GLU A 88 0.17 -21.78 -11.63
N THR A 89 1.19 -21.71 -10.78
CA THR A 89 2.56 -22.17 -11.06
C THR A 89 2.91 -23.49 -10.38
N LEU A 90 2.05 -23.98 -9.49
CA LEU A 90 2.14 -25.36 -9.00
C LEU A 90 1.91 -26.32 -10.18
N PRO A 91 2.78 -27.32 -10.38
CA PRO A 91 2.55 -28.35 -11.39
C PRO A 91 1.16 -28.96 -11.13
N SER A 92 0.33 -29.05 -12.17
CA SER A 92 -0.78 -30.00 -12.17
C SER A 92 -0.23 -31.32 -11.66
N GLY A 93 -0.80 -31.85 -10.57
CA GLY A 93 -0.32 -33.08 -9.96
C GLY A 93 -0.12 -34.17 -11.01
N PRO A 94 0.72 -35.20 -10.74
CA PRO A 94 0.97 -36.30 -11.69
C PRO A 94 -0.35 -36.79 -12.28
N ASP A 95 -0.38 -37.16 -13.57
CA ASP A 95 -1.47 -37.64 -14.47
C ASP A 95 -2.58 -38.56 -13.87
N ASN A 96 -2.99 -38.32 -12.64
CA ASN A 96 -3.79 -39.15 -11.74
C ASN A 96 -5.18 -38.55 -11.53
N GLY A 97 -5.58 -37.54 -12.32
CA GLY A 97 -6.91 -36.94 -12.25
C GLY A 97 -7.18 -36.06 -11.03
N LEU A 98 -6.15 -35.65 -10.27
CA LEU A 98 -6.29 -34.72 -9.17
C LEU A 98 -6.11 -33.27 -9.67
N ARG A 99 -7.16 -32.46 -9.49
CA ARG A 99 -7.14 -31.02 -9.78
C ARG A 99 -7.16 -30.24 -8.47
N LEU A 100 -6.14 -29.42 -8.25
CA LEU A 100 -6.16 -28.43 -7.18
C LEU A 100 -7.24 -27.39 -7.53
N THR A 101 -8.26 -27.27 -6.69
CA THR A 101 -9.38 -26.35 -6.96
C THR A 101 -9.21 -24.99 -6.29
N ASP A 102 -8.50 -24.96 -5.16
CA ASP A 102 -8.31 -23.76 -4.36
C ASP A 102 -7.12 -23.94 -3.40
N VAL A 103 -6.49 -22.83 -3.02
CA VAL A 103 -5.44 -22.75 -2.00
C VAL A 103 -5.76 -21.56 -1.12
N VAL A 104 -6.09 -21.81 0.15
CA VAL A 104 -6.40 -20.76 1.11
C VAL A 104 -5.33 -20.74 2.19
N GLY A 105 -4.53 -19.67 2.23
CA GLY A 105 -3.64 -19.35 3.33
C GLY A 105 -4.39 -18.55 4.40
N HIS A 106 -4.26 -18.95 5.66
CA HIS A 106 -4.71 -18.14 6.79
C HIS A 106 -3.51 -17.84 7.67
N ASP A 107 -3.11 -16.57 7.69
CA ASP A 107 -2.01 -16.12 8.51
C ASP A 107 -2.53 -15.28 9.69
N ALA A 108 -1.90 -15.49 10.85
CA ALA A 108 -2.13 -14.66 12.02
C ALA A 108 -0.99 -13.64 12.14
N TYR A 109 -1.23 -12.42 11.67
CA TYR A 109 -0.24 -11.35 11.77
C TYR A 109 -0.46 -10.50 13.04
N HIS A 110 0.64 -10.21 13.74
CA HIS A 110 0.62 -9.39 14.95
C HIS A 110 0.98 -7.92 14.70
N TYR A 111 1.35 -7.57 13.46
CA TYR A 111 1.69 -6.20 13.06
C TYR A 111 0.42 -5.40 12.73
N PRO A 112 0.33 -4.12 13.16
CA PRO A 112 -0.74 -3.22 12.76
C PRO A 112 -1.05 -3.18 11.25
N LEU A 113 -0.01 -3.16 10.41
CA LEU A 113 -0.11 -3.12 8.95
C LEU A 113 0.89 -4.09 8.30
N LYS A 114 0.46 -4.83 7.29
CA LYS A 114 1.29 -5.71 6.47
C LYS A 114 1.05 -5.39 4.99
N LEU A 115 2.13 -5.33 4.23
CA LEU A 115 2.12 -5.41 2.77
C LEU A 115 2.71 -6.76 2.35
N MET A 116 1.97 -7.55 1.60
CA MET A 116 2.49 -8.72 0.90
C MET A 116 2.53 -8.43 -0.60
N ALA A 117 3.64 -8.80 -1.23
CA ALA A 117 3.85 -8.68 -2.66
C ALA A 117 4.24 -10.05 -3.21
N ALA A 118 3.51 -10.52 -4.21
CA ALA A 118 3.79 -11.76 -4.92
C ALA A 118 4.04 -11.48 -6.41
N PRO A 119 5.17 -11.93 -6.98
CA PRO A 119 5.45 -11.78 -8.40
C PRO A 119 4.58 -12.74 -9.22
N GLY A 120 4.05 -12.24 -10.34
CA GLY A 120 3.26 -13.00 -11.29
C GLY A 120 3.24 -12.33 -12.66
N ARG A 121 2.29 -12.71 -13.53
CA ARG A 121 2.04 -11.97 -14.79
C ARG A 121 1.68 -10.50 -14.51
N GLN A 122 1.04 -10.27 -13.37
CA GLN A 122 0.86 -8.97 -12.75
C GLN A 122 1.40 -9.07 -11.32
N LEU A 123 1.89 -7.97 -10.77
CA LEU A 123 2.31 -7.92 -9.37
C LEU A 123 1.05 -7.93 -8.50
N GLU A 124 0.92 -8.95 -7.66
CA GLU A 124 -0.17 -9.03 -6.68
C GLU A 124 0.28 -8.34 -5.39
N LEU A 125 -0.59 -7.48 -4.85
CA LEU A 125 -0.37 -6.75 -3.61
C LEU A 125 -1.53 -7.02 -2.67
N GLU A 126 -1.24 -7.50 -1.47
CA GLU A 126 -2.22 -7.65 -0.40
C GLU A 126 -1.83 -6.74 0.76
N ILE A 127 -2.80 -5.93 1.21
CA ILE A 127 -2.67 -5.14 2.44
C ILE A 127 -3.54 -5.78 3.50
N SER A 128 -2.91 -6.34 4.53
CA SER A 128 -3.58 -6.86 5.72
C SER A 128 -3.36 -5.89 6.87
N TYR A 129 -4.40 -5.63 7.65
CA TYR A 129 -4.33 -4.69 8.77
C TYR A 129 -5.15 -5.16 9.97
N ARG A 130 -4.86 -4.60 11.14
CA ARG A 130 -5.63 -4.83 12.35
C ARG A 130 -6.93 -4.00 12.33
N PRO A 131 -8.12 -4.61 12.33
CA PRO A 131 -9.39 -3.90 12.22
C PRO A 131 -9.72 -3.06 13.47
N ASP A 132 -9.01 -3.27 14.58
CA ASP A 132 -9.10 -2.44 15.78
C ASP A 132 -8.23 -1.16 15.71
N LEU A 133 -7.36 -1.05 14.70
CA LEU A 133 -6.47 0.10 14.50
C LEU A 133 -6.76 0.85 13.19
N PHE A 134 -7.16 0.14 12.14
CA PHE A 134 -7.43 0.70 10.82
C PHE A 134 -8.77 0.20 10.29
N ASP A 135 -9.45 1.03 9.50
CA ASP A 135 -10.69 0.66 8.82
C ASP A 135 -10.44 0.31 7.35
N ALA A 136 -11.45 -0.30 6.72
CA ALA A 136 -11.37 -0.70 5.33
C ALA A 136 -11.14 0.47 4.34
N PRO A 137 -11.78 1.64 4.50
CA PRO A 137 -11.50 2.81 3.67
C PRO A 137 -10.03 3.22 3.69
N LEU A 138 -9.41 3.32 4.87
CA LEU A 138 -8.00 3.69 4.97
C LEU A 138 -7.08 2.63 4.34
N GLY A 139 -7.38 1.34 4.56
CA GLY A 139 -6.65 0.25 3.90
C GLY A 139 -6.68 0.36 2.37
N GLN A 140 -7.85 0.69 1.82
CA GLN A 140 -8.03 0.89 0.38
C GLN A 140 -7.26 2.11 -0.14
N GLN A 141 -7.28 3.23 0.60
CA GLN A 141 -6.51 4.42 0.24
C GLN A 141 -5.00 4.14 0.18
N VAL A 142 -4.47 3.39 1.14
CA VAL A 142 -3.05 2.98 1.13
C VAL A 142 -2.75 2.09 -0.08
N ALA A 143 -3.64 1.16 -0.41
CA ALA A 143 -3.49 0.28 -1.58
C ALA A 143 -3.48 1.07 -2.89
N ASP A 144 -4.42 2.00 -3.06
CA ASP A 144 -4.51 2.84 -4.25
C ASP A 144 -3.28 3.74 -4.39
N ARG A 145 -2.82 4.35 -3.28
CA ARG A 145 -1.62 5.17 -3.31
C ARG A 145 -0.38 4.36 -3.67
N LEU A 146 -0.21 3.17 -3.09
CA LEU A 146 0.90 2.28 -3.42
C LEU A 146 0.87 1.88 -4.90
N ARG A 147 -0.31 1.55 -5.42
CA ARG A 147 -0.49 1.22 -6.84
C ARG A 147 -0.06 2.36 -7.75
N GLU A 148 -0.48 3.60 -7.45
CA GLU A 148 -0.08 4.78 -8.22
C GLU A 148 1.44 5.00 -8.20
N LEU A 149 2.06 4.91 -7.01
CA LEU A 149 3.50 5.05 -6.85
C LEU A 149 4.26 4.01 -7.68
N LEU A 150 3.83 2.75 -7.66
CA LEU A 150 4.46 1.67 -8.42
C LEU A 150 4.30 1.83 -9.95
N ILE A 151 3.22 2.47 -10.40
CA ILE A 151 3.02 2.80 -11.82
C ILE A 151 3.95 3.95 -12.26
N GLU A 152 4.14 4.97 -11.43
CA GLU A 152 4.98 6.14 -11.75
C GLU A 152 6.48 5.83 -11.65
N LEU A 153 6.88 5.00 -10.68
CA LEU A 153 8.28 4.79 -10.29
C LEU A 153 9.23 4.42 -11.43
N PRO A 154 8.90 3.51 -12.38
CA PRO A 154 9.80 3.19 -13.49
C PRO A 154 10.14 4.39 -14.39
N GLY A 155 9.21 5.34 -14.55
CA GLY A 155 9.41 6.56 -15.33
C GLY A 155 10.12 7.69 -14.58
N ALA A 156 10.28 7.55 -13.27
CA ALA A 156 10.77 8.59 -12.37
C ALA A 156 12.10 8.25 -11.69
N LEU A 157 12.80 7.20 -12.14
CA LEU A 157 14.04 6.72 -11.51
C LEU A 157 15.14 7.79 -11.38
N ALA A 158 15.21 8.72 -12.33
CA ALA A 158 16.19 9.83 -12.31
C ALA A 158 15.70 11.06 -11.53
N LEU A 159 14.46 11.06 -11.04
CA LEU A 159 13.87 12.20 -10.33
C LEU A 159 14.18 12.12 -8.82
N PRO A 160 14.18 13.26 -8.11
CA PRO A 160 14.40 13.28 -6.67
C PRO A 160 13.32 12.51 -5.91
N THR A 161 13.74 11.73 -4.91
CA THR A 161 12.86 10.94 -4.03
C THR A 161 11.78 11.79 -3.37
N GLY A 162 12.07 13.07 -3.07
CA GLY A 162 11.14 14.02 -2.45
C GLY A 162 9.80 14.15 -3.17
N ARG A 163 9.78 13.95 -4.50
CA ARG A 163 8.55 13.94 -5.30
C ARG A 163 7.51 12.92 -4.82
N PHE A 164 7.97 11.81 -4.27
CA PHE A 164 7.12 10.74 -3.74
C PHE A 164 6.83 10.90 -2.23
N LEU A 165 7.61 11.72 -1.54
CA LEU A 165 7.44 12.00 -0.10
C LEU A 165 6.45 13.13 0.14
N GLU A 166 6.35 14.07 -0.80
CA GLU A 166 5.28 15.04 -0.83
C GLU A 166 3.98 14.27 -1.10
N HIS A 167 3.03 14.39 -0.18
CA HIS A 167 1.65 13.97 -0.41
C HIS A 167 1.07 14.95 -1.44
N THR A 168 1.48 14.80 -2.70
CA THR A 168 0.85 15.49 -3.81
C THR A 168 -0.39 14.67 -4.12
N PRO A 169 -1.59 15.20 -3.87
CA PRO A 169 -2.84 14.64 -4.37
C PRO A 169 -2.66 14.12 -5.78
N ALA A 170 -2.96 12.85 -6.03
CA ALA A 170 -3.01 12.36 -7.39
C ALA A 170 -3.99 13.26 -8.17
N PRO A 171 -3.60 13.76 -9.35
CA PRO A 171 -4.51 14.59 -10.14
C PRO A 171 -5.77 13.79 -10.45
N PRO A 172 -6.94 14.44 -10.52
CA PRO A 172 -8.18 13.76 -10.91
C PRO A 172 -7.99 13.06 -12.25
N ALA A 173 -8.20 11.73 -12.27
CA ALA A 173 -7.88 10.90 -13.43
C ALA A 173 -8.94 11.02 -14.55
N GLU A 174 -10.17 11.36 -14.16
CA GLU A 174 -11.34 11.43 -15.04
C GLU A 174 -11.97 12.83 -15.01
N PRO A 175 -12.58 13.32 -16.10
CA PRO A 175 -13.26 14.63 -16.14
C PRO A 175 -14.32 14.79 -15.04
N GLY A 176 -15.03 13.71 -14.70
CA GLY A 176 -16.00 13.71 -13.62
C GLY A 176 -15.37 13.96 -12.25
N GLN A 177 -14.19 13.41 -11.98
CA GLN A 177 -13.47 13.63 -10.71
C GLN A 177 -12.97 15.07 -10.61
N GLN A 178 -12.47 15.63 -11.73
CA GLN A 178 -12.01 17.01 -11.82
C GLN A 178 -13.15 17.98 -11.47
N MET A 179 -14.33 17.79 -12.09
CA MET A 179 -15.52 18.58 -11.80
C MET A 179 -15.93 18.51 -10.33
N MET A 180 -15.89 17.32 -9.72
CA MET A 180 -16.21 17.19 -8.29
C MET A 180 -15.21 17.93 -7.40
N CYS A 181 -13.91 17.88 -7.71
CA CYS A 181 -12.88 18.61 -6.95
C CYS A 181 -13.16 20.12 -6.97
N GLU A 182 -13.49 20.67 -8.14
CA GLU A 182 -13.81 22.08 -8.33
C GLU A 182 -15.06 22.50 -7.55
N LEU A 183 -16.14 21.70 -7.63
CA LEU A 183 -17.39 21.98 -6.90
C LEU A 183 -17.20 21.90 -5.38
N ILE A 184 -16.43 20.94 -4.89
CA ILE A 184 -16.14 20.83 -3.45
C ILE A 184 -15.29 22.02 -2.99
N ALA A 185 -14.24 22.39 -3.73
CA ALA A 185 -13.40 23.53 -3.42
C ALA A 185 -14.23 24.84 -3.38
N GLU A 186 -15.12 25.04 -4.35
CA GLU A 186 -16.04 26.18 -4.40
C GLU A 186 -16.94 26.24 -3.15
N VAL A 187 -17.60 25.13 -2.80
CA VAL A 187 -18.57 25.08 -1.70
C VAL A 187 -17.91 25.24 -0.34
N LEU A 188 -16.71 24.70 -0.16
CA LEU A 188 -15.94 24.81 1.08
C LEU A 188 -15.12 26.10 1.16
N GLY A 189 -15.07 26.90 0.09
CA GLY A 189 -14.30 28.14 0.04
C GLY A 189 -12.78 27.92 0.12
N ARG A 190 -12.29 26.88 -0.56
CA ARG A 190 -10.88 26.50 -0.62
C ARG A 190 -10.30 26.75 -2.00
N ASP A 191 -9.01 27.08 -2.04
CA ASP A 191 -8.29 27.27 -3.31
C ASP A 191 -8.11 25.94 -4.07
N PHE A 192 -8.01 24.83 -3.34
CA PHE A 192 -7.78 23.50 -3.90
C PHE A 192 -8.34 22.41 -2.98
N VAL A 193 -8.85 21.33 -3.60
CA VAL A 193 -9.27 20.08 -2.95
C VAL A 193 -8.81 18.90 -3.80
N SER A 194 -8.18 17.92 -3.15
CA SER A 194 -7.76 16.64 -3.73
C SER A 194 -8.95 15.74 -4.04
N ALA A 195 -8.80 14.85 -5.02
CA ALA A 195 -9.82 13.86 -5.36
C ALA A 195 -10.12 12.87 -4.21
N ASP A 196 -9.14 12.64 -3.33
CA ASP A 196 -9.19 11.63 -2.27
C ASP A 196 -9.41 12.21 -0.87
N GLU A 197 -9.47 13.54 -0.72
CA GLU A 197 -9.77 14.17 0.57
C GLU A 197 -11.23 13.93 0.98
N ASP A 198 -11.43 13.57 2.25
CA ASP A 198 -12.75 13.42 2.84
C ASP A 198 -13.38 14.80 3.07
N VAL A 199 -14.47 15.09 2.36
CA VAL A 199 -15.11 16.42 2.41
C VAL A 199 -15.52 16.83 3.82
N PHE A 200 -15.88 15.90 4.71
CA PHE A 200 -16.27 16.19 6.08
C PHE A 200 -15.08 16.53 6.97
N GLU A 201 -13.91 15.93 6.73
CA GLU A 201 -12.67 16.34 7.38
C GLU A 201 -12.21 17.73 6.91
N LEU A 202 -12.54 18.11 5.67
CA LEU A 202 -12.28 19.45 5.14
C LEU A 202 -13.24 20.53 5.69
N GLY A 203 -14.21 20.17 6.53
CA GLY A 203 -15.17 21.08 7.14
C GLY A 203 -16.55 21.12 6.48
N CYS A 204 -16.89 20.12 5.65
CA CYS A 204 -18.26 19.93 5.18
C CYS A 204 -19.18 19.57 6.36
N ASP A 205 -20.27 20.31 6.50
CA ASP A 205 -21.35 20.09 7.44
C ASP A 205 -22.67 19.81 6.68
N SER A 206 -23.78 19.62 7.40
CA SER A 206 -25.07 19.33 6.76
C SER A 206 -25.54 20.42 5.78
N LEU A 207 -25.17 21.68 6.02
CA LEU A 207 -25.58 22.79 5.16
C LEU A 207 -24.72 22.85 3.90
N THR A 208 -23.40 22.67 4.03
CA THR A 208 -22.47 22.61 2.90
C THR A 208 -22.65 21.33 2.08
N ALA A 209 -22.98 20.19 2.70
CA ALA A 209 -23.34 18.97 1.99
C ALA A 209 -24.60 19.17 1.12
N LEU A 210 -25.63 19.84 1.65
CA LEU A 210 -26.85 20.15 0.89
C LEU A 210 -26.56 21.10 -0.28
N ARG A 211 -25.69 22.10 -0.07
CA ARG A 211 -25.24 23.03 -1.12
C ARG A 211 -24.43 22.31 -2.20
N LEU A 212 -23.53 21.41 -1.80
CA LEU A 212 -22.74 20.61 -2.71
C LEU A 212 -23.63 19.73 -3.59
N ALA A 213 -24.59 19.01 -3.00
CA ALA A 213 -25.56 18.21 -3.76
C ALA A 213 -26.33 19.07 -4.79
N GLY A 214 -26.81 20.26 -4.39
CA GLY A 214 -27.50 21.18 -5.29
C GLY A 214 -26.61 21.73 -6.42
N ARG A 215 -25.33 22.01 -6.16
CA ARG A 215 -24.38 22.43 -7.20
C ARG A 215 -24.07 21.30 -8.17
N ILE A 216 -23.88 20.07 -7.68
CA ILE A 216 -23.68 18.88 -8.52
C ILE A 216 -24.91 18.63 -9.40
N GLU A 217 -26.13 18.72 -8.84
CA GLU A 217 -27.37 18.57 -9.61
C GLU A 217 -27.49 19.63 -10.72
N THR A 218 -27.11 20.87 -10.42
CA THR A 218 -27.10 21.97 -11.41
C THR A 218 -26.15 21.66 -12.56
N GLU A 219 -24.96 21.14 -12.26
CA GLU A 219 -23.92 20.87 -13.26
C GLU A 219 -24.24 19.62 -14.10
N LEU A 220 -24.77 18.56 -13.49
CA LEU A 220 -25.13 17.32 -14.17
C LEU A 220 -26.48 17.37 -14.88
N GLY A 221 -27.34 18.34 -14.55
CA GLY A 221 -28.70 18.44 -15.09
C GLY A 221 -29.62 17.29 -14.69
N ARG A 222 -29.34 16.60 -13.57
CA ARG A 222 -30.15 15.49 -13.04
C ARG A 222 -30.22 15.52 -11.52
N PRO A 223 -31.31 15.02 -10.91
CA PRO A 223 -31.46 15.02 -9.45
C PRO A 223 -30.31 14.27 -8.75
N VAL A 224 -29.73 14.89 -7.72
CA VAL A 224 -28.68 14.28 -6.90
C VAL A 224 -29.12 14.27 -5.43
N ASP A 225 -29.22 13.08 -4.86
CA ASP A 225 -29.53 12.93 -3.44
C ASP A 225 -28.32 13.33 -2.59
N VAL A 226 -28.56 14.12 -1.53
CA VAL A 226 -27.55 14.49 -0.54
C VAL A 226 -26.94 13.25 0.14
N GLU A 227 -27.68 12.13 0.22
CA GLU A 227 -27.15 10.85 0.69
C GLU A 227 -25.91 10.42 -0.09
N SER A 228 -25.80 10.77 -1.38
CA SER A 228 -24.62 10.47 -2.19
C SER A 228 -23.37 11.17 -1.65
N VAL A 229 -23.48 12.39 -1.13
CA VAL A 229 -22.35 13.13 -0.54
C VAL A 229 -21.89 12.43 0.74
N PHE A 230 -22.81 12.03 1.61
CA PHE A 230 -22.51 11.31 2.85
C PHE A 230 -21.94 9.92 2.61
N ARG A 231 -22.37 9.24 1.56
CA ARG A 231 -21.89 7.90 1.21
C ARG A 231 -20.54 7.93 0.51
N CYS A 232 -20.36 8.80 -0.49
CA CYS A 232 -19.16 8.82 -1.32
C CYS A 232 -17.99 9.55 -0.66
N ARG A 233 -18.25 10.62 0.10
CA ARG A 233 -17.29 11.37 0.94
C ARG A 233 -16.07 12.01 0.25
N THR A 234 -15.72 11.62 -0.97
CA THR A 234 -14.58 12.16 -1.73
C THR A 234 -14.99 12.55 -3.15
N ALA A 235 -14.22 13.42 -3.79
CA ALA A 235 -14.47 13.83 -5.17
C ALA A 235 -14.34 12.65 -6.15
N ARG A 236 -13.39 11.74 -5.89
CA ARG A 236 -13.19 10.52 -6.68
C ARG A 236 -14.43 9.64 -6.66
N ALA A 237 -14.93 9.32 -5.47
CA ALA A 237 -16.10 8.46 -5.31
C ALA A 237 -17.38 9.11 -5.84
N LEU A 238 -17.53 10.44 -5.69
CA LEU A 238 -18.64 11.19 -6.28
C LEU A 238 -18.58 11.17 -7.81
N GLY A 239 -17.42 11.38 -8.41
CA GLY A 239 -17.23 11.29 -9.86
C GLY A 239 -17.62 9.91 -10.37
N THR A 240 -17.04 8.85 -9.81
CA THR A 240 -17.34 7.47 -10.24
C THR A 240 -18.81 7.08 -10.05
N ALA A 241 -19.48 7.58 -9.02
CA ALA A 241 -20.89 7.25 -8.78
C ALA A 241 -21.88 8.08 -9.61
N LEU A 242 -21.50 9.30 -9.99
CA LEU A 242 -22.41 10.31 -10.55
C LEU A 242 -22.07 10.78 -11.97
N THR A 243 -21.01 10.28 -12.61
CA THR A 243 -20.72 10.57 -14.03
C THR A 243 -20.47 9.29 -14.79
#